data_AF-A0A2M8F1X9-F1
#
_entry.id   AF-A0A2M8F1X9-F1
#
_cell.length_a   1.000
_cell.length_b   1.000
_cell.length_c   1.000
_cell.angle_alpha   90.00
_cell.angle_beta   90.00
_cell.angle_gamma   90.00
#
_symmetry.space_group_name_H-M   'P 1'
#
loop_
_entity.id
_entity.type
_entity.pdbx_description
1 polymer ?
#
loop_
_entity_poly.entity_id
_entity_poly.type
_entity_poly.pdbx_seq_one_letter_code
_entity_poly.pdbx_strand_id
1 'polypeptide(L)'
;MKIQNISLSSKDKITLFDNFATMLGAGISILEAVDSMLEDSKGNQKKLLENLRKDLTQGQQISSSFARYPGTFDKVTLNIIRASEEAGTLDVTLKDIKKHIQKEMEFKDKIQSAMIYPSLILVVFVGIMLLILTFVIPKMASVFSRMKVELPLATQIMLNVSNFITTYPIQLIIGVIAFIAGFIYLFRTKKSFILGIFFSLPMISGLVKQIDITRFTRSMSLLLSAGIPLTGALELSQEVVSRKDMRQLVKHIQTAVMSGKDVSDAVRDAKGLVPMIVIKLIEAGEKTGSLDVAMQNISENMDYEV
;
A
#
# COMPACT_ATOMS: atom_id res chain seq x y z
N MET A 1 27.21 0.94 7.75
CA MET A 1 26.70 0.05 6.68
C MET A 1 26.32 0.90 5.47
N LYS A 2 26.83 0.66 4.26
CA LYS A 2 26.44 1.46 3.08
C LYS A 2 25.08 0.97 2.55
N ILE A 3 24.09 1.85 2.51
CA ILE A 3 22.77 1.59 1.92
C ILE A 3 22.96 1.38 0.41
N GLN A 4 22.38 0.32 -0.13
CA GLN A 4 22.42 0.01 -1.55
C GLN A 4 21.04 0.23 -2.19
N ASN A 5 21.03 0.81 -3.38
CA ASN A 5 19.81 1.13 -4.11
C ASN A 5 19.38 -0.04 -5.02
N ILE A 6 19.16 -1.22 -4.42
CA ILE A 6 18.65 -2.40 -5.12
C ILE A 6 17.16 -2.55 -4.77
N SER A 7 16.33 -2.73 -5.80
CA SER A 7 14.91 -3.06 -5.67
C SER A 7 14.59 -4.36 -6.40
N LEU A 8 13.72 -5.17 -5.79
CA LEU A 8 13.15 -6.38 -6.38
C LEU A 8 11.64 -6.21 -6.57
N SER A 9 11.09 -6.80 -7.64
CA SER A 9 9.65 -6.85 -7.83
C SER A 9 9.01 -7.74 -6.77
N SER A 10 7.71 -7.57 -6.50
CA SER A 10 7.01 -8.43 -5.53
C SER A 10 7.03 -9.91 -5.96
N LYS A 11 7.01 -10.18 -7.26
CA LYS A 11 7.14 -11.55 -7.81
C LYS A 11 8.53 -12.14 -7.52
N ASP A 12 9.60 -11.36 -7.72
CA ASP A 12 10.96 -11.81 -7.43
C ASP A 12 11.16 -12.05 -5.93
N LYS A 13 10.55 -11.22 -5.06
CA LYS A 13 10.56 -11.43 -3.60
C LYS A 13 9.85 -12.73 -3.21
N ILE A 14 8.68 -13.01 -3.81
CA ILE A 14 7.96 -14.26 -3.57
C ILE A 14 8.85 -15.45 -3.95
N THR A 15 9.43 -15.45 -5.15
CA THR A 15 10.32 -16.53 -5.59
C THR A 15 11.55 -16.65 -4.70
N LEU A 16 12.16 -15.53 -4.29
CA LEU A 16 13.28 -15.51 -3.36
C LEU A 16 12.93 -16.23 -2.05
N PHE A 17 11.85 -15.81 -1.39
CA PHE A 17 11.46 -16.39 -0.09
C PHE A 17 10.95 -17.82 -0.21
N ASP A 18 10.27 -18.17 -1.31
CA ASP A 18 9.78 -19.53 -1.54
C ASP A 18 10.91 -20.54 -1.74
N ASN A 19 11.89 -20.20 -2.58
CA ASN A 19 13.05 -21.06 -2.81
C ASN A 19 13.84 -21.24 -1.51
N PHE A 20 14.09 -20.14 -0.78
CA PHE A 20 14.81 -20.18 0.49
C PHE A 20 14.07 -21.05 1.52
N ALA A 21 12.78 -20.83 1.71
CA ALA A 21 11.95 -21.61 2.63
C ALA A 21 11.91 -23.11 2.27
N THR A 22 11.85 -23.42 0.98
CA THR A 22 11.80 -24.81 0.48
C THR A 22 13.12 -25.53 0.77
N MET A 23 14.25 -24.89 0.47
CA MET A 23 15.57 -25.48 0.69
C MET A 23 15.87 -25.64 2.18
N LEU A 24 15.62 -24.61 3.00
CA LEU A 24 15.81 -24.70 4.44
C LEU A 24 14.89 -25.76 5.07
N GLY A 25 13.64 -25.85 4.64
CA GLY A 25 12.71 -26.88 5.10
C GLY A 25 13.12 -28.30 4.68
N ALA A 26 13.94 -28.45 3.64
CA ALA A 26 14.56 -29.71 3.24
C ALA A 26 15.86 -30.02 4.02
N GLY A 27 16.27 -29.17 4.96
CA GLY A 27 17.48 -29.32 5.74
C GLY A 27 18.75 -28.82 5.06
N ILE A 28 18.64 -28.12 3.93
CA ILE A 28 19.79 -27.51 3.24
C ILE A 28 20.26 -26.31 4.06
N SER A 29 21.58 -26.17 4.19
CA SER A 29 22.15 -25.05 4.96
C SER A 29 21.87 -23.70 4.29
N ILE A 30 21.82 -22.62 5.07
CA ILE A 30 21.56 -21.25 4.57
C ILE A 30 22.57 -20.87 3.47
N LEU A 31 23.85 -21.16 3.67
CA LEU A 31 24.90 -20.82 2.70
C LEU A 31 24.74 -21.60 1.40
N GLU A 32 24.43 -22.89 1.48
CA GLU A 32 24.20 -23.75 0.32
C GLU A 32 22.92 -23.37 -0.44
N ALA A 33 21.85 -22.98 0.27
CA ALA A 33 20.64 -22.45 -0.34
C ALA A 33 20.94 -21.17 -1.13
N VAL A 34 21.75 -20.26 -0.58
CA VAL A 34 22.20 -19.05 -1.29
C VAL A 34 23.02 -19.39 -2.52
N ASP A 35 23.94 -20.35 -2.42
CA ASP A 35 24.79 -20.79 -3.54
C ASP A 35 23.96 -21.38 -4.67
N SER A 36 22.99 -22.25 -4.38
CA SER A 36 22.07 -22.78 -5.39
C SER A 36 21.21 -21.69 -6.03
N MET A 37 20.65 -20.78 -5.23
CA MET A 37 19.85 -19.67 -5.75
C MET A 37 20.67 -18.70 -6.61
N LEU A 38 21.99 -18.62 -6.40
CA LEU A 38 22.88 -17.78 -7.20
C LEU A 38 23.04 -18.28 -8.63
N GLU A 39 23.00 -19.59 -8.86
CA GLU A 39 23.20 -20.22 -10.18
C GLU A 39 22.17 -19.71 -11.20
N ASP A 40 20.90 -19.60 -10.79
CA ASP A 40 19.80 -19.18 -11.65
C ASP A 40 19.47 -17.67 -11.55
N SER A 41 20.13 -16.95 -10.65
CA SER A 41 19.84 -15.53 -10.41
C SER A 41 20.39 -14.58 -11.48
N LYS A 42 19.67 -13.49 -11.73
CA LYS A 42 20.08 -12.43 -12.68
C LYS A 42 19.89 -11.03 -12.08
N GLY A 43 20.59 -10.05 -12.65
CA GLY A 43 20.39 -8.63 -12.36
C GLY A 43 20.50 -8.27 -10.88
N ASN A 44 19.47 -7.60 -10.35
CA ASN A 44 19.41 -7.13 -8.96
C ASN A 44 19.39 -8.26 -7.93
N GLN A 45 18.72 -9.38 -8.24
CA GLN A 45 18.65 -10.53 -7.35
C GLN A 45 20.02 -11.19 -7.19
N LYS A 46 20.78 -11.33 -8.28
CA LYS A 46 22.14 -11.87 -8.25
C LYS A 46 23.06 -11.04 -7.34
N LYS A 47 23.07 -9.72 -7.53
CA LYS A 47 23.87 -8.79 -6.68
C LYS A 47 23.50 -8.89 -5.20
N LEU A 48 22.20 -9.01 -4.90
CA LEU A 48 21.72 -9.16 -3.54
C LEU A 48 22.21 -10.47 -2.92
N LEU A 49 22.11 -11.58 -3.66
CA LEU A 49 22.55 -12.89 -3.20
C LEU A 49 24.08 -12.99 -3.08
N GLU A 50 24.86 -12.37 -3.98
CA GLU A 50 26.33 -12.33 -3.89
C GLU A 50 26.78 -11.62 -2.61
N ASN A 51 26.14 -10.50 -2.29
CA ASN A 51 26.39 -9.76 -1.05
C ASN A 51 25.91 -10.53 0.19
N LEU A 52 24.76 -11.22 0.10
CA LEU A 52 24.28 -12.08 1.18
C LEU A 52 25.25 -13.22 1.46
N ARG A 53 25.69 -13.93 0.42
CA ARG A 53 26.69 -15.00 0.51
C ARG A 53 27.95 -14.54 1.21
N LYS A 54 28.51 -13.41 0.78
CA LYS A 54 29.72 -12.82 1.36
C LYS A 54 29.55 -12.54 2.85
N ASP A 55 28.43 -11.96 3.24
CA ASP A 55 28.12 -11.67 4.64
C ASP A 55 27.96 -12.94 5.48
N LEU A 56 27.26 -13.95 4.95
CA LEU A 56 27.08 -15.23 5.61
C LEU A 56 28.42 -15.96 5.82
N THR A 57 29.32 -15.92 4.83
CA THR A 57 30.70 -16.45 4.98
C THR A 57 31.49 -15.71 6.06
N GLN A 58 31.13 -14.45 6.36
CA GLN A 58 31.72 -13.65 7.44
C GLN A 58 30.98 -13.81 8.78
N GLY A 59 29.97 -14.68 8.87
CA GLY A 59 29.19 -14.91 10.07
C GLY A 59 28.18 -13.81 10.40
N GLN A 60 27.85 -12.94 9.45
CA GLN A 60 26.78 -11.95 9.65
C GLN A 60 25.40 -12.58 9.47
N GLN A 61 24.42 -12.08 10.23
CA GLN A 61 23.00 -12.45 10.09
C GLN A 61 22.40 -11.98 8.76
N ILE A 62 21.43 -12.72 8.23
CA ILE A 62 20.63 -12.39 7.04
C ILE A 62 19.91 -11.06 7.26
N SER A 63 19.27 -10.88 8.42
CA SER A 63 18.55 -9.64 8.76
C SER A 63 19.44 -8.40 8.67
N SER A 64 20.71 -8.52 9.09
CA SER A 64 21.71 -7.47 8.96
C SER A 64 22.04 -7.22 7.48
N SER A 65 22.33 -8.26 6.71
CA SER A 65 22.62 -8.14 5.27
C SER A 65 21.48 -7.46 4.49
N PHE A 66 20.24 -7.87 4.77
CA PHE A 66 19.03 -7.37 4.14
C PHE A 66 18.71 -5.92 4.53
N ALA A 67 19.09 -5.47 5.73
CA ALA A 67 18.89 -4.09 6.16
C ALA A 67 19.59 -3.04 5.26
N ARG A 68 20.57 -3.46 4.45
CA ARG A 68 21.20 -2.59 3.44
C ARG A 68 20.31 -2.26 2.25
N TYR A 69 19.19 -2.95 2.09
CA TYR A 69 18.27 -2.83 0.96
C TYR A 69 16.87 -2.39 1.41
N PRO A 70 16.72 -1.18 2.00
CA PRO A 70 15.42 -0.69 2.50
C PRO A 70 14.37 -0.48 1.39
N GLY A 71 14.79 -0.40 0.12
CA GLY A 71 13.88 -0.40 -1.03
C GLY A 71 13.31 -1.79 -1.37
N THR A 72 13.91 -2.86 -0.84
CA THR A 72 13.50 -4.25 -1.06
C THR A 72 12.84 -4.84 0.17
N PHE A 73 13.40 -4.65 1.36
CA PHE A 73 12.88 -5.21 2.61
C PHE A 73 12.44 -4.08 3.53
N ASP A 74 11.18 -4.13 3.96
CA ASP A 74 10.64 -3.20 4.93
C ASP A 74 11.04 -3.57 6.36
N LYS A 75 10.78 -2.67 7.30
CA LYS A 75 11.12 -2.88 8.71
C LYS A 75 10.41 -4.10 9.31
N VAL A 76 9.18 -4.38 8.88
CA VAL A 76 8.39 -5.53 9.35
C VAL A 76 9.11 -6.83 8.97
N THR A 77 9.41 -7.01 7.69
CA THR A 77 10.13 -8.17 7.14
C THR A 77 11.49 -8.35 7.82
N LEU A 78 12.26 -7.28 7.98
CA LEU A 78 13.60 -7.35 8.59
C LEU A 78 13.57 -7.80 10.06
N ASN A 79 12.60 -7.32 10.84
CA ASN A 79 12.48 -7.70 12.25
C ASN A 79 11.96 -9.13 12.41
N ILE A 80 11.05 -9.56 11.52
CA ILE A 80 10.60 -10.95 11.47
C ILE A 80 11.78 -11.88 11.17
N ILE A 81 12.56 -11.59 10.12
CA ILE A 81 13.74 -12.40 9.78
C ILE A 81 14.71 -12.46 10.95
N ARG A 82 14.98 -11.33 11.63
CA ARG A 82 15.87 -11.31 12.80
C ARG A 82 15.37 -12.21 13.92
N ALA A 83 14.10 -12.07 14.31
CA ALA A 83 13.51 -12.88 15.37
C ALA A 83 13.54 -14.38 15.02
N SER A 84 13.25 -14.74 13.77
CA SER A 84 13.26 -16.13 13.31
C SER A 84 14.67 -16.70 13.13
N GLU A 85 15.67 -15.89 12.82
CA GLU A 85 17.08 -16.31 12.85
C GLU A 85 17.50 -16.66 14.27
N GLU A 86 17.13 -15.84 15.26
CA GLU A 86 17.43 -16.09 16.68
C GLU A 86 16.66 -17.30 17.23
N ALA A 87 15.41 -17.50 16.78
CA ALA A 87 14.56 -18.62 17.18
C ALA A 87 14.82 -19.92 16.39
N GLY A 88 15.58 -19.87 15.28
CA GLY A 88 15.83 -21.01 14.41
C GLY A 88 14.62 -21.48 13.59
N THR A 89 13.63 -20.61 13.37
CA THR A 89 12.34 -20.90 12.70
C THR A 89 12.23 -20.24 11.32
N LEU A 90 13.37 -19.97 10.69
CA LEU A 90 13.46 -19.21 9.46
C LEU A 90 12.73 -19.90 8.28
N ASP A 91 12.80 -21.23 8.20
CA ASP A 91 12.12 -22.05 7.19
C ASP A 91 10.60 -21.85 7.17
N VAL A 92 9.96 -21.83 8.34
CA VAL A 92 8.52 -21.59 8.50
C VAL A 92 8.21 -20.12 8.24
N THR A 93 8.99 -19.22 8.83
CA THR A 93 8.68 -17.79 8.79
C THR A 93 8.82 -17.19 7.39
N LEU A 94 9.76 -17.69 6.58
CA LEU A 94 9.88 -17.27 5.18
C LEU A 94 8.66 -17.65 4.34
N LYS A 95 7.97 -18.76 4.67
CA LYS A 95 6.68 -19.11 4.06
C LYS A 95 5.59 -18.10 4.44
N ASP A 96 5.59 -17.65 5.70
CA ASP A 96 4.62 -16.65 6.16
C ASP A 96 4.87 -15.28 5.52
N ILE A 97 6.13 -14.85 5.40
CA ILE A 97 6.52 -13.63 4.66
C ILE A 97 6.09 -13.74 3.19
N LYS A 98 6.34 -14.88 2.53
CA LYS A 98 5.90 -15.14 1.15
C LYS A 98 4.38 -14.98 1.03
N LYS A 99 3.62 -15.65 1.91
CA LYS A 99 2.15 -15.60 1.93
C LYS A 99 1.65 -14.18 2.16
N HIS A 100 2.29 -13.43 3.05
CA HIS A 100 1.99 -12.03 3.29
C HIS A 100 2.17 -11.16 2.03
N ILE A 101 3.30 -11.30 1.33
CA ILE A 101 3.56 -10.55 0.08
C ILE A 101 2.56 -10.95 -1.01
N GLN A 102 2.20 -12.23 -1.13
CA GLN A 102 1.16 -12.70 -2.05
C GLN A 102 -0.19 -12.03 -1.76
N LYS A 103 -0.60 -12.00 -0.47
CA LYS A 103 -1.86 -11.35 -0.07
C LYS A 103 -1.86 -9.85 -0.31
N GLU A 104 -0.75 -9.16 -0.04
CA GLU A 104 -0.63 -7.73 -0.37
C GLU A 104 -0.70 -7.47 -1.89
N MET A 105 -0.12 -8.36 -2.71
CA MET A 105 -0.25 -8.28 -4.17
C MET A 105 -1.69 -8.49 -4.62
N GLU A 106 -2.34 -9.57 -4.19
CA GLU A 106 -3.75 -9.88 -4.50
C GLU A 106 -4.66 -8.72 -4.10
N PHE A 107 -4.47 -8.16 -2.90
CA PHE A 107 -5.22 -7.04 -2.40
C PHE A 107 -5.04 -5.78 -3.25
N LYS A 108 -3.80 -5.47 -3.62
CA LYS A 108 -3.49 -4.35 -4.52
C LYS A 108 -4.12 -4.53 -5.89
N ASP A 109 -4.06 -5.73 -6.45
CA ASP A 109 -4.62 -6.05 -7.76
C ASP A 109 -6.15 -5.97 -7.74
N LYS A 110 -6.79 -6.37 -6.63
CA LYS A 110 -8.24 -6.20 -6.39
C LYS A 110 -8.64 -4.72 -6.40
N ILE A 111 -7.90 -3.89 -5.66
CA ILE A 111 -8.12 -2.42 -5.63
C ILE A 111 -7.94 -1.83 -7.02
N GLN A 112 -6.87 -2.20 -7.74
CA GLN A 112 -6.62 -1.69 -9.08
C GLN A 112 -7.71 -2.11 -10.07
N SER A 113 -8.17 -3.35 -9.98
CA SER A 113 -9.23 -3.89 -10.83
C SER A 113 -10.57 -3.19 -10.57
N ALA A 114 -10.91 -2.91 -9.32
CA ALA A 114 -12.12 -2.16 -8.95
C ALA A 114 -12.14 -0.73 -9.52
N MET A 115 -10.97 -0.12 -9.72
CA MET A 115 -10.83 1.22 -10.31
C MET A 115 -10.97 1.27 -11.84
N ILE A 116 -10.93 0.13 -12.53
CA ILE A 116 -11.04 0.06 -13.99
C ILE A 116 -12.41 0.61 -14.44
N TYR A 117 -13.51 0.15 -13.84
CA TYR A 117 -14.85 0.54 -14.25
C TYR A 117 -15.14 2.06 -14.08
N PRO A 118 -14.87 2.68 -12.91
CA PRO A 118 -14.98 4.13 -12.75
C PRO A 118 -14.14 4.92 -13.77
N SER A 119 -12.92 4.46 -14.04
CA SER A 119 -12.02 5.14 -14.98
C SER A 119 -12.53 5.08 -16.43
N LEU A 120 -13.07 3.94 -16.86
CA LEU A 120 -13.61 3.76 -18.20
C LEU A 120 -14.81 4.69 -18.44
N ILE A 121 -15.75 4.73 -17.48
CA ILE A 121 -16.90 5.63 -17.56
C ILE A 121 -16.46 7.09 -17.62
N LEU A 122 -15.51 7.49 -16.78
CA LEU A 122 -15.00 8.86 -16.77
C LEU A 122 -14.41 9.25 -18.12
N VAL A 123 -13.61 8.37 -18.74
CA VAL A 123 -13.03 8.60 -20.07
C VAL A 123 -14.11 8.74 -21.13
N VAL A 124 -15.11 7.85 -21.15
CA VAL A 124 -16.23 7.93 -22.10
C VAL A 124 -17.04 9.21 -21.89
N PHE A 125 -17.33 9.56 -20.63
CA PHE A 125 -18.06 10.78 -20.28
C PHE A 125 -17.31 12.04 -20.74
N VAL A 126 -16.02 12.15 -20.45
CA VAL A 126 -15.18 13.27 -20.90
C VAL A 126 -15.13 13.32 -22.42
N GLY A 127 -15.01 12.18 -23.10
CA GLY A 127 -15.03 12.09 -24.56
C GLY A 127 -16.33 12.63 -25.17
N ILE A 128 -17.48 12.20 -24.65
CA ILE A 128 -18.81 12.69 -25.07
C ILE A 128 -18.94 14.19 -24.80
N MET A 129 -18.53 14.64 -23.62
CA MET A 129 -18.58 16.06 -23.24
C MET A 129 -17.72 16.92 -24.18
N LEU A 130 -16.52 16.47 -24.53
CA LEU A 130 -15.66 17.15 -25.50
C LEU A 130 -16.28 17.19 -26.89
N LEU A 131 -16.92 16.10 -27.35
CA LEU A 131 -17.62 16.07 -28.64
C LEU A 131 -18.75 17.10 -28.68
N ILE A 132 -19.57 17.15 -27.63
CA ILE A 132 -20.67 18.12 -27.52
C ILE A 132 -20.11 19.55 -27.55
N LEU A 133 -19.06 19.84 -26.77
CA LEU A 133 -18.47 21.17 -26.70
C LEU A 133 -17.77 21.58 -28.00
N THR A 134 -17.18 20.67 -28.75
CA THR A 134 -16.43 21.00 -29.97
C THR A 134 -17.28 21.01 -31.24
N PHE A 135 -18.33 20.19 -31.33
CA PHE A 135 -19.13 20.05 -32.54
C PHE A 135 -20.58 20.50 -32.38
N VAL A 136 -21.24 20.17 -31.27
CA VAL A 136 -22.70 20.37 -31.13
C VAL A 136 -23.01 21.80 -30.71
N ILE A 137 -22.33 22.29 -29.68
CA ILE A 137 -22.54 23.63 -29.11
C ILE A 137 -22.28 24.77 -30.12
N PRO A 138 -21.18 24.78 -30.90
CA PRO A 138 -20.95 25.82 -31.91
C PRO A 138 -22.03 25.87 -32.99
N LYS A 139 -22.51 24.70 -33.43
CA LYS A 139 -23.60 24.62 -34.43
C LYS A 139 -24.88 25.26 -33.88
N MET A 140 -25.23 24.96 -32.64
CA MET A 140 -26.41 25.57 -31.99
C MET A 140 -26.23 27.07 -31.79
N ALA A 141 -25.03 27.53 -31.42
CA ALA A 141 -24.69 28.94 -31.30
C ALA A 141 -25.02 29.74 -32.56
N SER A 142 -24.69 29.16 -33.73
CA SER A 142 -24.91 29.78 -35.04
C SER A 142 -26.38 29.92 -35.43
N VAL A 143 -27.28 29.15 -34.79
CA VAL A 143 -28.74 29.27 -34.95
C VAL A 143 -29.27 30.36 -34.03
N PHE A 144 -28.88 30.37 -32.76
CA PHE A 144 -29.32 31.38 -31.79
C PHE A 144 -28.90 32.80 -32.16
N SER A 145 -27.68 32.99 -32.70
CA SER A 145 -27.19 34.30 -33.12
C SER A 145 -28.03 34.93 -34.24
N ARG A 146 -28.71 34.12 -35.07
CA ARG A 146 -29.61 34.60 -36.12
C ARG A 146 -30.96 35.09 -35.59
N MET A 147 -31.38 34.59 -34.43
CA MET A 147 -32.68 34.89 -33.84
C MET A 147 -32.69 36.19 -33.02
N LYS A 148 -31.52 36.83 -32.79
CA LYS A 148 -31.35 38.05 -31.97
C LYS A 148 -31.97 37.93 -30.57
N VAL A 149 -32.00 36.72 -30.02
CA VAL A 149 -32.49 36.46 -28.66
C VAL A 149 -31.31 36.54 -27.69
N GLU A 150 -31.50 37.20 -26.55
CA GLU A 150 -30.49 37.24 -25.49
C GLU A 150 -30.32 35.85 -24.88
N LEU A 151 -29.07 35.38 -24.85
CA LEU A 151 -28.74 34.04 -24.35
C LEU A 151 -28.72 34.05 -22.81
N PRO A 152 -29.34 33.06 -22.15
CA PRO A 152 -29.19 32.88 -20.71
C PRO A 152 -27.72 32.66 -20.32
N LEU A 153 -27.38 33.04 -19.09
CA LEU A 153 -26.00 33.01 -18.58
C LEU A 153 -25.36 31.63 -18.68
N ALA A 154 -26.12 30.55 -18.42
CA ALA A 154 -25.63 29.18 -18.56
C ALA A 154 -25.18 28.84 -19.99
N THR A 155 -25.94 29.28 -21.00
CA THR A 155 -25.60 29.07 -22.42
C THR A 155 -24.38 29.89 -22.83
N GLN A 156 -24.25 31.12 -22.33
CA GLN A 156 -23.07 31.96 -22.59
C GLN A 156 -21.78 31.34 -22.02
N ILE A 157 -21.83 30.78 -20.80
CA ILE A 157 -20.69 30.07 -20.21
C ILE A 157 -20.29 28.86 -21.08
N MET A 158 -21.26 28.03 -21.49
CA MET A 158 -20.97 26.87 -22.33
C MET A 158 -20.36 27.27 -23.68
N LEU A 159 -20.86 28.34 -24.30
CA LEU A 159 -20.31 28.86 -25.56
C LEU A 159 -18.88 29.39 -25.39
N ASN A 160 -18.60 30.10 -24.29
CA ASN A 160 -17.26 30.59 -24.01
C ASN A 160 -16.27 29.43 -23.79
N VAL A 161 -16.67 28.39 -23.05
CA VAL A 161 -15.87 27.17 -22.87
C VAL A 161 -15.65 26.45 -24.20
N SER A 162 -16.69 26.31 -25.01
CA SER A 162 -16.62 25.72 -26.35
C SER A 162 -15.69 26.49 -27.29
N ASN A 163 -15.81 27.81 -27.33
CA ASN A 163 -14.97 28.69 -28.14
C ASN A 163 -13.50 28.61 -27.69
N PHE A 164 -13.24 28.55 -26.39
CA PHE A 164 -11.88 28.37 -25.87
C PHE A 164 -11.25 27.05 -26.32
N ILE A 165 -12.00 25.94 -26.21
CA ILE A 165 -11.53 24.61 -26.61
C ILE A 165 -11.27 24.53 -28.13
N THR A 166 -12.14 25.12 -28.95
CA THR A 166 -12.03 25.07 -30.42
C THR A 166 -11.00 26.04 -30.99
N THR A 167 -10.81 27.20 -30.36
CA THR A 167 -9.88 28.25 -30.83
C THR A 167 -8.44 27.99 -30.43
N TYR A 168 -8.21 27.40 -29.24
CA TYR A 168 -6.87 27.20 -28.67
C TYR A 168 -6.55 25.72 -28.33
N PRO A 169 -6.73 24.76 -29.26
CA PRO A 169 -6.55 23.34 -28.96
C PRO A 169 -5.10 22.99 -28.59
N ILE A 170 -4.12 23.61 -29.24
CA ILE A 170 -2.70 23.36 -28.98
C ILE A 170 -2.31 23.88 -27.58
N GLN A 171 -2.74 25.10 -27.24
CA GLN A 171 -2.48 25.70 -25.92
C GLN A 171 -3.17 24.89 -24.81
N LEU A 172 -4.36 24.35 -25.08
CA LEU A 172 -5.07 23.47 -24.16
C LEU A 172 -4.29 22.18 -23.90
N ILE A 173 -3.79 21.52 -24.96
CA ILE A 173 -2.94 20.33 -24.82
C ILE A 173 -1.67 20.65 -24.03
N ILE A 174 -0.98 21.75 -24.34
CA ILE A 174 0.21 22.19 -23.60
C ILE A 174 -0.13 22.46 -22.13
N GLY A 175 -1.26 23.13 -21.86
CA GLY A 175 -1.75 23.38 -20.52
C GLY A 175 -2.04 22.10 -19.73
N VAL A 176 -2.66 21.10 -20.37
CA VAL A 176 -2.91 19.78 -19.77
C VAL A 176 -1.60 19.06 -19.47
N ILE A 177 -0.64 19.06 -20.41
CA ILE A 177 0.67 18.44 -20.20
C ILE A 177 1.43 19.15 -19.06
N ALA A 178 1.43 20.49 -19.04
CA ALA A 178 2.05 21.28 -17.99
C ALA A 178 1.39 21.05 -16.62
N PHE A 179 0.06 20.93 -16.60
CA PHE A 179 -0.70 20.60 -15.40
C PHE A 179 -0.35 19.19 -14.89
N ILE A 180 -0.32 18.19 -15.77
CA ILE A 180 0.07 16.82 -15.43
C ILE A 180 1.52 16.77 -14.92
N ALA A 181 2.45 17.43 -15.61
CA ALA A 181 3.85 17.47 -15.21
C ALA A 181 4.04 18.19 -13.85
N GLY A 182 3.36 19.33 -13.65
CA GLY A 182 3.35 20.07 -12.40
C GLY A 182 2.72 19.26 -11.26
N PHE A 183 1.63 18.55 -11.52
CA PHE A 183 0.98 17.66 -10.58
C PHE A 183 1.87 16.47 -10.21
N ILE A 184 2.53 15.82 -11.18
CA ILE A 184 3.51 14.75 -10.95
C ILE A 184 4.67 15.28 -10.10
N TYR A 185 5.20 16.46 -10.43
CA TYR A 185 6.26 17.11 -9.66
C TYR A 185 5.82 17.35 -8.21
N LEU A 186 4.62 17.90 -8.01
CA LEU A 186 4.04 18.14 -6.68
C LEU A 186 3.85 16.81 -5.91
N PHE A 187 3.41 15.75 -6.58
CA PHE A 187 3.25 14.41 -6.00
C PHE A 187 4.57 13.79 -5.57
N ARG A 188 5.66 14.07 -6.28
CA ARG A 188 6.99 13.60 -5.89
C ARG A 188 7.56 14.39 -4.71
N THR A 189 7.33 15.70 -4.65
CA THR A 189 7.92 16.59 -3.63
C THR A 189 7.10 16.65 -2.33
N LYS A 190 5.77 16.64 -2.44
CA LYS A 190 4.83 16.81 -1.31
C LYS A 190 3.79 15.69 -1.23
N LYS A 191 4.22 14.45 -1.49
CA LYS A 191 3.39 13.24 -1.48
C LYS A 191 2.45 13.18 -0.26
N SER A 192 2.96 13.46 0.94
CA SER A 192 2.18 13.38 2.18
C SER A 192 1.05 14.42 2.25
N PHE A 193 1.27 15.64 1.77
CA PHE A 193 0.24 16.69 1.76
C PHE A 193 -0.89 16.33 0.79
N ILE A 194 -0.53 15.86 -0.41
CA ILE A 194 -1.54 15.54 -1.42
C ILE A 194 -2.33 14.29 -1.04
N LEU A 195 -1.65 13.26 -0.52
CA LEU A 195 -2.34 12.09 0.04
C LEU A 195 -3.29 12.50 1.17
N GLY A 196 -2.90 13.43 2.04
CA GLY A 196 -3.78 13.95 3.10
C GLY A 196 -5.07 14.57 2.54
N ILE A 197 -4.99 15.33 1.45
CA ILE A 197 -6.16 15.89 0.76
C ILE A 197 -7.01 14.77 0.16
N PHE A 198 -6.41 13.84 -0.59
CA PHE A 198 -7.14 12.72 -1.20
C PHE A 198 -7.84 11.85 -0.16
N PHE A 199 -7.18 11.57 0.97
CA PHE A 199 -7.73 10.76 2.07
C PHE A 199 -8.84 11.48 2.83
N SER A 200 -8.98 12.79 2.69
CA SER A 200 -10.08 13.56 3.29
C SER A 200 -11.37 13.55 2.46
N LEU A 201 -11.32 13.13 1.19
CA LEU A 201 -12.50 13.08 0.33
C LEU A 201 -13.48 12.00 0.84
N PRO A 202 -14.78 12.30 1.02
CA PRO A 202 -15.74 11.40 1.67
C PRO A 202 -15.79 9.99 1.07
N MET A 203 -15.73 9.89 -0.25
CA MET A 203 -15.77 8.60 -0.98
C MET A 203 -14.48 7.78 -0.85
N ILE A 204 -13.34 8.45 -0.66
CA ILE A 204 -12.01 7.80 -0.57
C ILE A 204 -11.64 7.51 0.89
N SER A 205 -12.06 8.37 1.82
CA SER A 205 -11.72 8.29 3.25
C SER A 205 -12.15 6.97 3.87
N GLY A 206 -13.35 6.47 3.53
CA GLY A 206 -13.86 5.18 3.99
C GLY A 206 -13.02 4.00 3.49
N LEU A 207 -12.71 3.98 2.20
CA LEU A 207 -11.89 2.94 1.58
C LEU A 207 -10.47 2.90 2.16
N VAL A 208 -9.82 4.07 2.29
CA VAL A 208 -8.47 4.17 2.85
C VAL A 208 -8.43 3.73 4.31
N LYS A 209 -9.50 4.01 5.07
CA LYS A 209 -9.65 3.53 6.44
C LYS A 209 -9.71 2.00 6.50
N GLN A 210 -10.52 1.35 5.67
CA GLN A 210 -10.58 -0.12 5.60
C GLN A 210 -9.22 -0.70 5.21
N ILE A 211 -8.56 -0.13 4.20
CA ILE A 211 -7.19 -0.51 3.79
C ILE A 211 -6.20 -0.43 4.95
N ASP A 212 -6.22 0.66 5.72
CA ASP A 212 -5.31 0.82 6.85
C ASP A 212 -5.58 -0.18 7.98
N ILE A 213 -6.85 -0.48 8.28
CA ILE A 213 -7.19 -1.50 9.29
C ILE A 213 -6.71 -2.88 8.82
N THR A 214 -6.95 -3.24 7.55
CA THR A 214 -6.47 -4.50 6.95
C THR A 214 -4.95 -4.63 7.04
N ARG A 215 -4.20 -3.58 6.66
CA ARG A 215 -2.74 -3.59 6.73
C ARG A 215 -2.23 -3.69 8.16
N PHE A 216 -2.85 -2.93 9.07
CA PHE A 216 -2.52 -2.98 10.49
C PHE A 216 -2.72 -4.38 11.06
N THR A 217 -3.91 -4.98 10.88
CA THR A 217 -4.22 -6.31 11.43
C THR A 217 -3.39 -7.42 10.77
N ARG A 218 -3.18 -7.36 9.45
CA ARG A 218 -2.30 -8.32 8.76
C ARG A 218 -0.85 -8.22 9.25
N SER A 219 -0.33 -7.01 9.42
CA SER A 219 1.03 -6.81 9.95
C SER A 219 1.13 -7.30 11.39
N MET A 220 0.14 -7.01 12.23
CA MET A 220 0.08 -7.47 13.62
C MET A 220 0.04 -9.00 13.70
N SER A 221 -0.81 -9.64 12.90
CA SER A 221 -0.88 -11.11 12.78
C SER A 221 0.50 -11.70 12.48
N LEU A 222 1.14 -11.23 11.41
CA LEU A 222 2.45 -11.73 10.99
C LEU A 222 3.54 -11.53 12.05
N LEU A 223 3.59 -10.35 12.68
CA LEU A 223 4.57 -10.03 13.71
C LEU A 223 4.37 -10.90 14.96
N LEU A 224 3.13 -11.04 15.43
CA LEU A 224 2.81 -11.83 16.62
C LEU A 224 3.03 -13.33 16.40
N SER A 225 2.63 -13.86 15.23
CA SER A 225 2.89 -15.27 14.88
C SER A 225 4.39 -15.56 14.73
N ALA A 226 5.20 -14.57 14.36
CA ALA A 226 6.67 -14.66 14.37
C ALA A 226 7.29 -14.53 15.77
N GLY A 227 6.47 -14.45 16.83
CA GLY A 227 6.92 -14.38 18.22
C GLY A 227 7.39 -12.99 18.67
N ILE A 228 7.15 -11.94 17.88
CA ILE A 228 7.53 -10.58 18.27
C ILE A 228 6.59 -10.10 19.39
N PRO A 229 7.12 -9.55 20.51
CA PRO A 229 6.29 -9.05 21.61
C PRO A 229 5.28 -8.00 21.15
N LEU A 230 4.09 -7.99 21.76
CA LEU A 230 2.97 -7.12 21.40
C LEU A 230 3.35 -5.64 21.26
N THR A 231 4.13 -5.10 22.20
CA THR A 231 4.58 -3.70 22.17
C THR A 231 5.49 -3.39 20.98
N GLY A 232 6.36 -4.33 20.60
CA GLY A 232 7.20 -4.23 19.40
C GLY A 232 6.40 -4.40 18.11
N ALA A 233 5.41 -5.31 18.11
CA ALA A 233 4.51 -5.48 16.98
C ALA A 233 3.69 -4.20 16.70
N LEU A 234 3.20 -3.54 17.76
CA LEU A 234 2.53 -2.24 17.68
C LEU A 234 3.46 -1.11 17.21
N GLU A 235 4.75 -1.16 17.55
CA GLU A 235 5.72 -0.19 17.04
C GLU A 235 5.90 -0.31 15.52
N LEU A 236 6.14 -1.54 15.05
CA LEU A 236 6.45 -1.82 13.66
C LEU A 236 5.24 -1.62 12.74
N SER A 237 4.03 -1.93 13.22
CA SER A 237 2.80 -1.76 12.45
C SER A 237 2.38 -0.28 12.27
N GLN A 238 2.98 0.68 12.98
CA GLN A 238 2.75 2.12 12.72
C GLN A 238 3.23 2.58 11.34
N GLU A 239 4.19 1.87 10.76
CA GLU A 239 4.82 2.22 9.48
C GLU A 239 3.98 1.74 8.28
N VAL A 240 3.11 0.75 8.46
CA VAL A 240 2.29 0.18 7.37
C VAL A 240 1.00 0.95 7.10
N VAL A 241 0.53 1.72 8.08
CA VAL A 241 -0.70 2.54 7.95
C VAL A 241 -0.42 3.88 7.27
N SER A 242 -1.37 4.30 6.43
CA SER A 242 -1.26 5.45 5.54
C SER A 242 -1.77 6.74 6.20
N ARG A 243 -2.89 6.65 6.93
CA ARG A 243 -3.54 7.80 7.57
C ARG A 243 -2.87 8.15 8.88
N LYS A 244 -2.82 9.46 9.14
CA LYS A 244 -2.21 10.03 10.35
C LYS A 244 -2.97 9.64 11.63
N ASP A 245 -4.31 9.61 11.57
CA ASP A 245 -5.17 9.24 12.69
C ASP A 245 -5.02 7.76 13.05
N MET A 246 -4.97 6.86 12.06
CA MET A 246 -4.65 5.44 12.27
C MET A 246 -3.27 5.26 12.91
N ARG A 247 -2.24 5.99 12.45
CA ARG A 247 -0.91 5.94 13.07
C ARG A 247 -0.92 6.41 14.52
N GLN A 248 -1.65 7.49 14.80
CA GLN A 248 -1.82 8.01 16.17
C GLN A 248 -2.58 7.02 17.06
N LEU A 249 -3.59 6.34 16.53
CA LEU A 249 -4.30 5.27 17.22
C LEU A 249 -3.35 4.13 17.59
N VAL A 250 -2.57 3.60 16.64
CA VAL A 250 -1.63 2.50 16.93
C VAL A 250 -0.59 2.92 17.99
N LYS A 251 -0.08 4.16 17.91
CA LYS A 251 0.82 4.72 18.92
C LYS A 251 0.15 4.85 20.31
N HIS A 252 -1.12 5.24 20.34
CA HIS A 252 -1.90 5.31 21.57
C HIS A 252 -2.08 3.92 22.18
N ILE A 253 -2.44 2.92 21.36
CA ILE A 253 -2.57 1.52 21.78
C ILE A 253 -1.24 1.01 22.36
N GLN A 254 -0.12 1.26 21.68
CA GLN A 254 1.22 0.91 22.18
C GLN A 254 1.47 1.48 23.58
N THR A 255 1.20 2.77 23.76
CA THR A 255 1.41 3.47 25.04
C THR A 255 0.49 2.92 26.13
N ALA A 256 -0.77 2.62 25.80
CA ALA A 256 -1.75 2.07 26.72
C ALA A 256 -1.36 0.65 27.19
N VAL A 257 -0.93 -0.21 26.26
CA VAL A 257 -0.45 -1.57 26.57
C VAL A 257 0.80 -1.53 27.44
N MET A 258 1.74 -0.60 27.17
CA MET A 258 2.91 -0.39 28.04
C MET A 258 2.54 0.04 29.47
N SER A 259 1.37 0.66 29.66
CA SER A 259 0.82 1.01 30.97
C SER A 259 -0.04 -0.09 31.61
N GLY A 260 -0.13 -1.27 30.98
CA GLY A 260 -0.90 -2.41 31.48
C GLY A 260 -2.40 -2.37 31.14
N LYS A 261 -2.83 -1.54 30.18
CA LYS A 261 -4.19 -1.56 29.66
C LYS A 261 -4.35 -2.58 28.53
N ASP A 262 -5.56 -3.08 28.39
CA ASP A 262 -5.96 -3.97 27.30
C ASP A 262 -5.93 -3.23 25.94
N VAL A 263 -5.52 -3.95 24.89
CA VAL A 263 -5.54 -3.50 23.49
C VAL A 263 -6.96 -3.11 23.09
N SER A 264 -7.93 -3.96 23.45
CA SER A 264 -9.34 -3.76 23.10
C SER A 264 -9.93 -2.48 23.70
N ASP A 265 -9.50 -2.10 24.91
CA ASP A 265 -9.90 -0.85 25.56
C ASP A 265 -9.28 0.36 24.85
N ALA A 266 -7.98 0.32 24.55
CA ALA A 266 -7.29 1.40 23.85
C ALA A 266 -7.82 1.65 22.42
N VAL A 267 -8.27 0.59 21.73
CA VAL A 267 -8.93 0.72 20.42
C VAL A 267 -10.32 1.36 20.58
N ARG A 268 -11.05 1.01 21.65
CA ARG A 268 -12.41 1.51 21.91
C ARG A 268 -12.45 3.02 22.18
N ASP A 269 -11.39 3.57 22.76
CA ASP A 269 -11.25 5.01 23.01
C ASP A 269 -11.25 5.85 21.72
N ALA A 270 -10.91 5.24 20.57
CA ALA A 270 -10.80 5.90 19.28
C ALA A 270 -12.13 6.04 18.51
N LYS A 271 -13.20 6.42 19.22
CA LYS A 271 -14.60 6.48 18.77
C LYS A 271 -14.77 6.71 17.26
N GLY A 272 -15.27 5.68 16.57
CA GLY A 272 -15.63 5.73 15.16
C GLY A 272 -14.49 5.45 14.18
N LEU A 273 -13.24 5.29 14.62
CA LEU A 273 -12.11 4.98 13.74
C LEU A 273 -11.97 3.48 13.45
N VAL A 274 -12.51 2.60 14.29
CA VAL A 274 -12.47 1.14 14.10
C VAL A 274 -13.89 0.57 14.22
N PRO A 275 -14.34 -0.33 13.31
CA PRO A 275 -15.64 -0.97 13.42
C PRO A 275 -15.80 -1.81 14.70
N MET A 276 -17.03 -1.89 15.21
CA MET A 276 -17.31 -2.60 16.47
C MET A 276 -16.93 -4.10 16.42
N ILE A 277 -17.12 -4.75 15.26
CA ILE A 277 -16.75 -6.15 15.06
C ILE A 277 -15.24 -6.38 15.25
N VAL A 278 -14.41 -5.45 14.77
CA VAL A 278 -12.95 -5.52 14.93
C VAL A 278 -12.57 -5.42 16.41
N ILE A 279 -13.16 -4.47 17.16
CA ILE A 279 -12.92 -4.33 18.60
C ILE A 279 -13.29 -5.62 19.34
N LYS A 280 -14.41 -6.26 18.97
CA LYS A 280 -14.87 -7.50 19.60
C LYS A 280 -13.98 -8.71 19.31
N LEU A 281 -13.43 -8.80 18.09
CA LEU A 281 -12.47 -9.84 17.75
C LEU A 281 -11.14 -9.65 18.49
N ILE A 282 -10.66 -8.40 18.63
CA ILE A 282 -9.49 -8.07 19.45
C ILE A 282 -9.73 -8.45 20.91
N GLU A 283 -10.87 -8.06 21.49
CA GLU A 283 -11.24 -8.39 22.88
C GLU A 283 -11.28 -9.91 23.11
N ALA A 284 -11.80 -10.68 22.16
CA ALA A 284 -11.81 -12.13 22.24
C ALA A 284 -10.40 -12.71 22.19
N GLY A 285 -9.57 -12.30 21.21
CA GLY A 285 -8.20 -12.79 21.06
C GLY A 285 -7.29 -12.43 22.23
N GLU A 286 -7.49 -11.26 22.83
CA GLU A 286 -6.79 -10.81 24.02
C GLU A 286 -7.11 -11.71 25.24
N LYS A 287 -8.39 -12.01 25.48
CA LYS A 287 -8.82 -12.89 26.57
C LYS A 287 -8.36 -14.34 26.41
N THR A 288 -8.27 -14.83 25.18
CA THR A 288 -7.83 -16.21 24.89
C THR A 288 -6.32 -16.33 24.69
N GLY A 289 -5.58 -15.21 24.72
CA GLY A 289 -4.15 -15.20 24.44
C GLY A 289 -3.79 -15.52 22.99
N SER A 290 -4.75 -15.44 22.07
CA SER A 290 -4.61 -15.77 20.64
C SER A 290 -4.85 -14.54 19.76
N LEU A 291 -4.15 -13.45 20.09
CA LEU A 291 -4.31 -12.16 19.42
C LEU A 291 -3.82 -12.19 17.98
N ASP A 292 -2.79 -12.98 17.69
CA ASP A 292 -2.30 -13.28 16.34
C ASP A 292 -3.42 -13.84 15.44
N VAL A 293 -4.13 -14.88 15.91
CA VAL A 293 -5.25 -15.50 15.20
C VAL A 293 -6.41 -14.52 15.03
N ALA A 294 -6.73 -13.72 16.06
CA ALA A 294 -7.76 -12.71 15.97
C ALA A 294 -7.42 -11.65 14.91
N MET A 295 -6.18 -11.17 14.87
CA MET A 295 -5.69 -10.21 13.88
C MET A 295 -5.74 -10.79 12.46
N GLN A 296 -5.40 -12.08 12.30
CA GLN A 296 -5.52 -12.79 11.03
C GLN A 296 -6.98 -12.79 10.54
N ASN A 297 -7.91 -13.23 11.38
CA ASN A 297 -9.33 -13.31 11.05
C ASN A 297 -9.92 -11.94 10.69
N ILE A 298 -9.51 -10.88 11.43
CA ILE A 298 -9.90 -9.51 11.10
C ILE A 298 -9.40 -9.13 9.71
N SER A 299 -8.11 -9.37 9.42
CA SER A 299 -7.52 -9.00 8.13
C SER A 299 -8.20 -9.70 6.95
N GLU A 300 -8.53 -10.99 7.09
CA GLU A 300 -9.23 -11.76 6.07
C GLU A 300 -10.66 -11.28 5.88
N ASN A 301 -11.37 -10.96 6.95
CA ASN A 301 -12.71 -10.41 6.86
C ASN A 301 -12.74 -9.05 6.15
N MET A 302 -11.80 -8.15 6.50
CA MET A 302 -11.73 -6.82 5.91
C MET A 302 -11.26 -6.82 4.45
N ASP A 303 -10.46 -7.81 4.03
CA ASP A 303 -10.11 -8.00 2.61
C ASP A 303 -11.33 -8.22 1.72
N TYR A 304 -12.38 -8.86 2.24
CA TYR A 304 -13.62 -9.07 1.48
C TYR A 304 -14.43 -7.80 1.31
N GLU A 305 -14.38 -6.89 2.29
CA GLU A 305 -15.15 -5.63 2.28
C GLU A 305 -14.57 -4.56 1.33
N VAL A 306 -13.26 -4.62 1.04
CA VAL A 306 -12.54 -3.71 0.13
C VAL A 306 -12.69 -4.14 -1.33
#